data_AF-A0A3M8V8B8-F1
#
_entry.id   AF-A0A3M8V8B8-F1
#
_cell.length_a   1.000
_cell.length_b   1.000
_cell.length_c   1.000
_cell.angle_alpha   90.00
_cell.angle_beta   90.00
_cell.angle_gamma   90.00
#
_symmetry.space_group_name_H-M   'P 1'
#
loop_
_entity.id
_entity.type
_entity.pdbx_description
1 polymer ?
#
loop_
_entity_poly.entity_id
_entity_poly.type
_entity_poly.pdbx_seq_one_letter_code
_entity_poly.pdbx_strand_id
1 'polypeptide(L)' 'MRVGLLTEGGYPYATGEARVWCDRLVRGLDQHDFEVYALSRDARQEAAGRAELPAQVRRVRTAPLWGEPTGRRRSY' A
#
# COMPACT_ATOMS: atom_id res chain seq x y z
N MET A 1 -16.01 10.68 -2.00
CA MET A 1 -15.68 9.90 -0.79
C MET A 1 -14.24 9.44 -0.88
N ARG A 2 -13.51 9.34 0.23
CA ARG A 2 -12.10 8.93 0.27
C ARG A 2 -12.00 7.52 0.86
N VAL A 3 -11.25 6.64 0.22
CA VAL A 3 -11.09 5.24 0.62
C VAL A 3 -9.62 4.96 0.94
N GLY A 4 -9.37 4.41 2.13
CA GLY A 4 -8.05 3.90 2.51
C GLY A 4 -7.96 2.41 2.17
N LEU A 5 -7.08 2.03 1.24
CA LEU A 5 -6.83 0.63 0.89
C LEU A 5 -5.56 0.15 1.60
N LEU A 6 -5.72 -0.71 2.60
CA LEU A 6 -4.60 -1.37 3.30
C LEU A 6 -4.35 -2.74 2.69
N THR A 7 -3.10 -3.00 2.32
CA THR A 7 -2.70 -4.29 1.72
C THR A 7 -1.49 -4.87 2.44
N GLU A 8 -1.63 -6.07 2.99
CA GLU A 8 -0.50 -6.86 3.50
C GLU A 8 0.18 -7.61 2.35
N GLY A 9 1.49 -7.46 2.19
CA GLY A 9 2.24 -8.09 1.10
C GLY A 9 2.32 -7.26 -0.19
N GLY A 10 1.48 -6.23 -0.34
CA GLY A 10 1.73 -5.02 -1.14
C GLY A 10 0.85 -4.76 -2.38
N TYR A 11 0.10 -3.66 -2.41
CA TYR A 11 -0.17 -2.89 -3.63
C TYR A 11 0.50 -1.53 -3.42
N PRO A 12 1.26 -0.98 -4.38
CA PRO A 12 1.50 -1.46 -5.75
C PRO A 12 2.71 -2.41 -5.91
N TYR A 13 3.29 -2.92 -4.82
CA TYR A 13 4.58 -3.63 -4.84
C TYR A 13 4.52 -5.16 -4.91
N ALA A 14 3.40 -5.81 -4.56
CA ALA A 14 3.29 -7.26 -4.66
C ALA A 14 3.34 -7.67 -6.13
N THR A 15 3.96 -8.81 -6.36
CA THR A 15 3.89 -9.56 -7.60
C THR A 15 2.87 -10.68 -7.43
N GLY A 16 1.89 -10.79 -8.32
CA GLY A 16 0.91 -11.88 -8.32
C GLY A 16 -0.56 -11.43 -8.29
N GLU A 17 -1.45 -12.38 -8.01
CA GLU A 17 -2.91 -12.21 -8.14
C GLU A 17 -3.50 -11.12 -7.23
N ALA A 18 -2.95 -10.95 -6.02
CA ALA A 18 -3.39 -9.92 -5.08
C ALA A 18 -3.25 -8.50 -5.66
N ARG A 19 -2.17 -8.24 -6.43
CA ARG A 19 -1.98 -6.96 -7.12
C ARG A 19 -3.02 -6.76 -8.22
N VAL A 20 -3.30 -7.79 -9.01
CA VAL A 20 -4.28 -7.73 -10.11
C VAL A 20 -5.68 -7.47 -9.56
N TRP A 21 -6.03 -8.11 -8.45
CA TRP A 21 -7.31 -7.89 -7.80
C TRP A 21 -7.44 -6.47 -7.22
N CYS A 22 -6.40 -5.97 -6.52
CA CYS A 22 -6.40 -4.60 -6.00
C CYS A 22 -6.51 -3.56 -7.11
N ASP A 23 -5.79 -3.76 -8.22
CA ASP A 23 -5.84 -2.86 -9.37
C ASP A 23 -7.24 -2.83 -10.01
N ARG A 24 -7.86 -4.00 -10.19
CA ARG A 24 -9.24 -4.10 -10.69
C ARG A 24 -10.25 -3.44 -9.75
N LEU A 25 -10.09 -3.61 -8.43
CA LEU A 25 -10.97 -2.99 -7.44
C LEU A 25 -10.88 -1.45 -7.52
N VAL A 26 -9.67 -0.91 -7.53
CA VAL A 26 -9.45 0.55 -7.61
C VAL A 26 -9.96 1.12 -8.93
N ARG A 27 -9.73 0.40 -10.05
CA ARG A 27 -10.25 0.79 -11.37
C ARG A 27 -11.76 0.71 -11.47
N GLY A 28 -12.39 -0.27 -10.83
CA GLY A 28 -13.85 -0.43 -10.80
C GLY A 28 -14.58 0.55 -9.88
N LEU A 29 -13.84 1.31 -9.06
CA LEU A 29 -14.35 2.32 -8.14
C LEU A 29 -13.75 3.70 -8.44
N ASP A 30 -13.64 4.05 -9.72
CA ASP A 30 -12.98 5.28 -10.20
C ASP A 30 -13.62 6.59 -9.69
N GLN A 31 -14.88 6.55 -9.24
CA GLN A 31 -15.54 7.67 -8.58
C GLN A 31 -15.03 8.01 -7.16
N HIS A 32 -14.08 7.23 -6.63
CA HIS A 32 -13.53 7.42 -5.28
C HIS A 32 -12.04 7.70 -5.33
N ASP A 33 -11.59 8.65 -4.50
CA ASP A 33 -10.17 8.88 -4.31
C ASP A 33 -9.61 7.81 -3.36
N PHE A 34 -8.51 7.18 -3.78
CA PHE A 34 -7.83 6.15 -3.02
C PHE A 34 -6.52 6.65 -2.40
N GLU A 35 -6.33 6.30 -1.14
CA GLU A 35 -5.05 6.30 -0.47
C GLU A 35 -4.63 4.86 -0.19
N VAL A 36 -3.50 4.46 -0.75
CA VAL A 36 -2.98 3.09 -0.63
C VAL A 36 -1.94 3.05 0.47
N TYR A 37 -2.11 2.10 1.38
CA TYR A 37 -1.19 1.82 2.47
C TYR A 37 -0.64 0.40 2.28
N ALA A 38 0.56 0.34 1.72
CA ALA A 38 1.27 -0.90 1.49
C ALA A 38 2.04 -1.30 2.75
N LEU A 39 1.64 -2.40 3.38
CA LEU A 39 2.38 -3.00 4.47
C LEU A 39 3.35 -4.01 3.87
N SER A 40 4.62 -3.62 3.80
CA SER A 40 5.67 -4.42 3.18
C SER A 40 6.23 -5.40 4.24
N ARG A 41 6.68 -6.60 3.82
CA ARG A 41 7.36 -7.58 4.71
C ARG A 41 8.86 -7.79 4.43
N ASP A 42 9.38 -7.28 3.31
CA ASP A 42 10.82 -7.26 2.97
C ASP A 42 11.17 -5.98 2.18
N ALA A 43 12.35 -5.41 2.41
CA ALA A 43 12.92 -4.28 1.69
C ALA A 43 13.05 -4.52 0.17
N ARG A 44 13.21 -5.79 -0.24
CA ARG A 44 13.21 -6.16 -1.67
C ARG A 44 11.90 -5.84 -2.38
N GLN A 45 10.76 -5.87 -1.67
CA GLN A 45 9.47 -5.54 -2.27
C GLN A 45 9.38 -4.05 -2.62
N GLU A 46 9.98 -3.18 -1.80
CA GLU A 46 10.01 -1.74 -2.07
C GLU A 46 10.95 -1.40 -3.24
N ALA A 47 12.06 -2.15 -3.36
CA ALA A 47 13.04 -2.00 -4.42
C ALA A 47 12.55 -2.48 -5.80
N ALA A 48 11.54 -3.36 -5.86
CA ALA A 48 10.97 -3.88 -7.11
C ALA A 48 10.20 -2.84 -7.94
N GLY A 49 10.00 -1.63 -7.38
CA GLY A 49 9.33 -0.53 -8.07
C GLY A 49 7.79 -0.63 -8.03
N ARG A 50 7.14 0.49 -8.35
CA ARG A 50 5.68 0.61 -8.32
C ARG A 50 5.09 0.29 -9.69
N ALA A 51 3.95 -0.38 -9.70
CA ALA A 51 3.04 -0.40 -10.84
C ALA A 51 2.67 1.03 -11.28
N GLU A 52 2.28 1.20 -12.55
CA GLU A 52 1.53 2.38 -12.94
C GLU A 52 0.20 2.41 -12.19
N LEU A 53 -0.06 3.52 -11.51
CA LEU A 53 -1.21 3.69 -10.63
C LEU A 53 -2.35 4.38 -11.38
N PRO A 54 -3.60 3.94 -11.19
CA PRO A 54 -4.77 4.68 -11.66
C PRO A 54 -4.81 6.12 -11.11
N ALA A 55 -5.34 7.07 -11.88
CA ALA A 55 -5.34 8.50 -11.55
C ALA A 55 -6.08 8.86 -10.25
N GLN A 56 -7.04 8.02 -9.84
CA GLN A 56 -7.78 8.13 -8.59
C GLN A 56 -6.94 7.74 -7.35
N VAL A 57 -5.77 7.11 -7.53
CA VAL A 57 -4.82 6.87 -6.44
C VAL A 57 -4.03 8.14 -6.19
N ARG A 58 -4.43 8.88 -5.14
CA ARG A 58 -3.82 10.18 -4.81
C ARG A 58 -2.52 10.04 -4.04
N ARG A 59 -2.37 8.95 -3.30
CA ARG A 59 -1.21 8.73 -2.43
C ARG A 59 -0.96 7.25 -2.23
N VAL A 60 0.33 6.89 -2.23
CA VAL A 60 0.80 5.59 -1.77
C VAL A 60 1.76 5.83 -0.61
N ARG A 61 1.48 5.20 0.53
CA ARG A 61 2.40 5.11 1.66
C ARG A 61 2.83 3.66 1.82
N THR A 62 4.12 3.47 2.04
CA THR A 62 4.67 2.18 2.43
C THR A 62 5.03 2.22 3.90
N ALA A 63 4.63 1.21 4.66
CA ALA A 63 5.09 1.01 6.02
C ALA A 63 5.75 -0.37 6.10
N PRO A 64 7.04 -0.43 6.47
CA PRO A 64 7.71 -1.70 6.68
C PRO A 64 7.16 -2.36 7.94
N LEU A 65 6.74 -3.62 7.82
CA LEU A 65 6.41 -4.47 8.96
C LEU A 65 7.65 -5.16 9.54
N TRP A 66 8.83 -4.95 8.94
CA TRP A 66 10.11 -5.41 9.47
C TRP A 66 10.88 -4.25 10.11
N GLY A 67 11.60 -4.53 11.19
CA GLY A 67 12.28 -3.53 12.02
C GLY A 67 11.49 -3.22 13.30
N GLU A 68 12.18 -2.70 14.32
CA GLU A 68 11.58 -2.57 15.65
C GLU A 68 10.45 -1.53 15.67
N PRO A 69 9.26 -1.87 16.20
CA PRO A 69 8.33 -0.86 16.66
C PRO A 69 9.03 -0.15 17.83
N THR A 70 9.65 1.00 17.54
CA THR A 70 10.24 1.86 18.56
C THR A 70 9.10 2.46 19.37
N GLY A 71 8.64 1.69 20.35
CA GLY A 71 7.76 2.17 21.40
C GLY A 71 8.47 3.31 22.11
N ARG A 72 8.12 4.55 21.74
CA ARG A 72 8.47 5.72 22.53
C ARG A 72 7.72 5.60 23.85
N ARG A 73 8.34 4.93 24.81
CA ARG A 73 7.90 4.90 26.20
C ARG A 73 7.98 6.35 26.68
N ARG A 74 6.82 7.01 26.74
CA ARG A 74 6.70 8.29 27.44
C ARG A 74 6.98 8.00 28.91
N SER A 75 8.20 8.30 29.34
CA SER A 75 8.54 8.39 30.75
C SER A 75 7.79 9.60 31.32
N TYR A 76 6.91 9.35 32.28
CA TYR A 76 6.35 10.36 33.18
C TYR A 76 7.38 10.75 34.23
#